data_AF-A0AAU6WLD7-F1
#
_entry.id   AF-A0AAU6WLD7-F1
#
_cell.length_a   1.000
_cell.length_b   1.000
_cell.length_c   1.000
_cell.angle_alpha   90.00
_cell.angle_beta   90.00
_cell.angle_gamma   90.00
#
_symmetry.space_group_name_H-M   'P 1'
#
loop_
_entity.id
_entity.type
_entity.pdbx_description
1 polymer ?
#
loop_
_entity_poly.entity_id
_entity_poly.type
_entity_poly.pdbx_seq_one_letter_code
_entity_poly.pdbx_strand_id
1 'polypeptide(L)'
;MKSLLVLLFPVYLFSQEQCFDDGEKHYPAGDSFSPTSEMTEFILMNNPKHIKYKENKGNISYEQDETSDEYSPMPQDQKMPEHNNPFTAFQTYFQNQFRYIRFQQAGKSLYAVAVNQFGQWLLEIKDRKPKAYYIGFSKNTYINHIQKDGFIKDNTLFLDGSFIGIKKGIRFDKWTAVKDFLTFEINLDDIKKIPTMTDTMIFLKFWFS
;
A
#
# COMPACT_ATOMS: atom_id res chain seq x y z
N MET A 1 20.77 -49.14 16.62
CA MET A 1 20.08 -47.96 17.16
C MET A 1 20.51 -46.76 16.33
N LYS A 2 19.61 -46.15 15.55
CA LYS A 2 19.91 -44.99 14.70
C LYS A 2 19.79 -43.72 15.54
N SER A 3 20.88 -42.97 15.65
CA SER A 3 20.95 -41.71 16.36
C SER A 3 20.14 -40.65 15.61
N LEU A 4 19.10 -40.12 16.25
CA LEU A 4 18.25 -39.05 15.72
C LEU A 4 18.96 -37.72 16.03
N LEU A 5 19.61 -37.13 15.03
CA LEU A 5 20.25 -35.83 15.15
C LEU A 5 19.16 -34.74 15.03
N VAL A 6 18.73 -34.20 16.17
CA VAL A 6 17.79 -33.07 16.22
C VAL A 6 18.56 -31.79 15.92
N LEU A 7 18.36 -31.23 14.73
CA LEU A 7 18.83 -29.89 14.36
C LEU A 7 17.97 -28.85 15.06
N LEU A 8 18.47 -28.32 16.18
CA LEU A 8 17.93 -27.12 16.82
C LEU A 8 18.33 -25.90 15.97
N PHE A 9 17.44 -25.45 15.09
CA PHE A 9 17.55 -24.13 14.50
C PHE A 9 17.27 -23.08 15.59
N PRO A 10 18.18 -22.11 15.85
CA PRO A 10 17.85 -21.00 16.70
C PRO A 10 16.80 -20.14 15.98
N VAL A 11 15.56 -20.20 16.47
CA VAL A 11 14.53 -19.23 16.14
C VAL A 11 15.03 -17.91 16.71
N TYR A 12 15.56 -17.04 15.85
CA TYR A 12 15.76 -15.64 16.20
C TYR A 12 14.36 -15.04 16.43
N LEU A 13 13.95 -15.03 17.70
CA LEU A 13 12.87 -14.19 18.18
C LEU A 13 13.29 -12.74 17.90
N PHE A 14 12.77 -12.17 16.81
CA PHE A 14 12.78 -10.73 16.65
C PHE A 14 12.07 -10.15 17.88
N SER A 15 12.81 -9.43 18.72
CA SER A 15 12.24 -8.68 19.83
C SER A 15 11.20 -7.71 19.27
N GLN A 16 9.93 -7.95 19.61
CA GLN A 16 8.78 -7.09 19.31
C GLN A 16 8.67 -5.89 20.25
N GLU A 17 9.67 -5.64 21.09
CA GLU A 17 9.59 -4.72 22.24
C GLU A 17 9.44 -3.24 21.85
N GLN A 18 9.38 -2.91 20.56
CA GLN A 18 9.13 -1.54 20.08
C GLN A 18 7.88 -1.40 19.19
N CYS A 19 7.13 -2.48 18.95
CA CYS A 19 5.96 -2.43 18.06
C CYS A 19 4.65 -2.09 18.79
N PHE A 20 4.61 -2.21 20.11
CA PHE A 20 3.41 -1.95 20.90
C PHE A 20 3.69 -0.84 21.91
N ASP A 21 2.81 0.16 21.93
CA ASP A 21 2.73 1.18 22.98
C ASP A 21 2.55 0.45 24.32
N ASP A 22 3.31 0.82 25.34
CA ASP A 22 3.32 0.19 26.68
C ASP A 22 2.03 0.45 27.47
N GLY A 23 1.04 1.09 26.85
CA GLY A 23 -0.24 1.42 27.45
C GLY A 23 -0.20 2.62 28.40
N GLU A 24 0.95 3.26 28.58
CA GLU A 24 1.05 4.50 29.37
C GLU A 24 0.41 5.70 28.64
N LYS A 25 0.29 5.62 27.30
CA LYS A 25 -0.53 6.57 26.55
C LYS A 25 -2.00 6.20 26.67
N HIS A 26 -2.68 6.89 27.56
CA HIS A 26 -4.14 6.89 27.65
C HIS A 26 -4.77 7.52 26.41
N TYR A 27 -5.09 6.72 25.39
CA TYR A 27 -6.06 7.14 24.39
C TYR A 27 -7.45 6.96 25.01
N PRO A 28 -8.29 8.01 25.09
CA PRO A 28 -9.58 7.94 25.74
C PRO A 28 -10.42 6.83 25.09
N ALA A 29 -10.63 5.76 25.85
CA ALA A 29 -11.52 4.68 25.49
C ALA A 29 -12.95 5.16 25.71
N GLY A 30 -13.64 5.41 24.60
CA GLY A 30 -15.05 5.81 24.65
C GLY A 30 -15.22 7.31 24.80
N ASP A 31 -14.93 8.06 23.74
CA ASP A 31 -15.84 9.12 23.39
C ASP A 31 -15.81 9.39 21.90
N SER A 32 -16.97 9.81 21.42
CA SER A 32 -17.32 9.85 20.02
C SER A 32 -16.34 10.74 19.22
N PHE A 33 -15.45 10.14 18.42
CA PHE A 33 -14.43 10.86 17.62
C PHE A 33 -15.02 12.04 16.83
N SER A 34 -14.85 13.25 17.35
CA SER A 34 -15.00 14.47 16.56
C SER A 34 -13.73 14.59 15.70
N PRO A 35 -13.79 15.05 14.44
CA PRO A 35 -12.62 15.36 13.64
C PRO A 35 -11.88 16.55 14.27
N THR A 36 -11.08 16.28 15.30
CA THR A 36 -10.26 17.28 15.97
C THR A 36 -8.93 17.49 15.23
N SER A 37 -8.26 18.60 15.51
CA SER A 37 -6.85 18.82 15.12
C SER A 37 -5.95 17.68 15.57
N GLU A 38 -6.23 17.05 16.71
CA GLU A 38 -5.50 15.91 17.24
C GLU A 38 -5.61 14.67 16.33
N MET A 39 -6.78 14.43 15.73
CA MET A 39 -6.96 13.35 14.74
C MET A 39 -6.19 13.64 13.45
N THR A 40 -6.13 14.91 13.05
CA THR A 40 -5.32 15.36 11.91
C THR A 40 -3.83 15.12 12.16
N GLU A 41 -3.32 15.55 13.31
CA GLU A 41 -1.93 15.32 13.69
C GLU A 41 -1.63 13.82 13.79
N PHE A 42 -2.53 13.02 14.37
CA PHE A 42 -2.37 11.56 14.45
C PHE A 42 -2.26 10.91 13.06
N ILE A 43 -3.12 11.30 12.11
CA ILE A 43 -3.06 10.78 10.73
C ILE A 43 -1.71 11.11 10.08
N LEU A 44 -1.22 12.33 10.27
CA LEU A 44 0.03 12.80 9.68
C LEU A 44 1.27 12.19 10.35
N MET A 45 1.24 11.99 11.67
CA MET A 45 2.37 11.45 12.45
C MET A 45 2.54 9.93 12.29
N ASN A 46 1.46 9.19 12.03
CA ASN A 46 1.53 7.73 11.85
C ASN A 46 1.85 7.29 10.42
N ASN A 47 2.21 8.22 9.54
CA ASN A 47 2.66 7.87 8.21
C ASN A 47 4.04 7.17 8.29
N PRO A 48 4.23 6.02 7.64
CA PRO A 48 5.50 5.30 7.71
C PRO A 48 6.69 6.16 7.23
N LYS A 49 7.83 6.01 7.91
CA LYS A 49 9.03 6.84 7.65
C LYS A 49 9.57 6.72 6.22
N HIS A 50 9.38 5.58 5.56
CA HIS A 50 9.82 5.35 4.18
C HIS A 50 8.90 5.97 3.12
N ILE A 51 7.72 6.44 3.51
CA ILE A 51 6.77 7.14 2.64
C ILE A 51 6.93 8.63 2.88
N LYS A 52 7.63 9.32 1.98
CA LYS A 52 7.70 10.78 2.00
C LYS A 52 6.49 11.33 1.27
N TYR A 53 6.12 12.57 1.56
CA TYR A 53 5.08 13.25 0.81
C TYR A 53 5.37 14.74 0.73
N LYS A 54 4.88 15.36 -0.33
CA LYS A 54 4.90 16.82 -0.51
C LYS A 54 3.58 17.26 -1.11
N GLU A 55 3.21 18.50 -0.83
CA GLU A 55 2.06 19.12 -1.47
C GLU A 55 2.42 19.55 -2.90
N ASN A 56 1.52 19.27 -3.83
CA ASN A 56 1.62 19.56 -5.24
C ASN A 56 0.24 20.00 -5.74
N LYS A 57 -0.01 21.31 -5.76
CA LYS A 57 -1.30 21.89 -6.18
C LYS A 57 -1.70 21.59 -7.63
N GLY A 58 -0.79 21.03 -8.44
CA GLY A 58 -1.12 20.50 -9.76
C GLY A 58 -1.71 19.09 -9.75
N ASN A 59 -1.87 18.47 -8.58
CA ASN A 59 -2.62 17.23 -8.41
C ASN A 59 -4.11 17.54 -8.31
N ILE A 60 -4.94 16.53 -8.52
CA ILE A 60 -6.38 16.63 -8.26
C ILE A 60 -6.66 16.38 -6.78
N SER A 61 -7.75 16.99 -6.30
CA SER A 61 -8.21 16.77 -4.92
C SER A 61 -8.88 15.41 -4.73
N TYR A 62 -8.92 14.92 -3.49
CA TYR A 62 -9.72 13.76 -3.11
C TYR A 62 -11.19 13.89 -3.56
N GLU A 63 -11.81 15.05 -3.32
CA GLU A 63 -13.23 15.24 -3.64
C GLU A 63 -13.49 15.26 -5.16
N GLN A 64 -12.57 15.85 -5.94
CA GLN A 64 -12.67 15.82 -7.41
C GLN A 64 -12.48 14.41 -7.96
N ASP A 65 -11.53 13.64 -7.41
CA ASP A 65 -11.24 12.30 -7.89
C ASP A 65 -12.38 11.31 -7.58
N GLU A 66 -12.97 11.38 -6.39
CA GLU A 66 -14.12 10.53 -5.99
C GLU A 66 -15.42 10.85 -6.75
N THR A 67 -15.58 12.11 -7.19
CA THR A 67 -16.77 12.55 -7.94
C THR A 67 -16.58 12.48 -9.45
N SER A 68 -15.40 12.08 -9.90
CA SER A 68 -15.10 11.94 -11.31
C SER A 68 -15.79 10.69 -11.89
N ASP A 69 -16.65 10.91 -12.90
CA ASP A 69 -17.20 9.83 -13.74
C ASP A 69 -16.11 9.10 -14.55
N GLU A 70 -14.90 9.65 -14.59
CA GLU A 70 -13.73 9.05 -15.26
C GLU A 70 -13.18 7.84 -14.48
N TYR A 71 -13.61 7.64 -13.23
CA TYR A 71 -13.46 6.37 -12.53
C TYR A 71 -14.43 5.33 -13.11
N SER A 72 -14.11 4.84 -14.30
CA SER A 72 -14.46 3.47 -14.63
C SER A 72 -13.51 2.59 -13.80
N PRO A 73 -13.97 1.77 -12.83
CA PRO A 73 -13.12 0.71 -12.29
C PRO A 73 -12.56 0.00 -13.51
N MET A 74 -11.24 0.01 -13.65
CA MET A 74 -10.56 -0.60 -14.80
C MET A 74 -11.25 -1.96 -14.98
N PRO A 75 -12.02 -2.19 -16.05
CA PRO A 75 -12.77 -3.41 -16.15
C PRO A 75 -11.71 -4.50 -16.11
N GLN A 76 -11.90 -5.50 -15.25
CA GLN A 76 -11.11 -6.73 -15.33
C GLN A 76 -11.10 -7.30 -16.77
N ASP A 77 -12.00 -6.80 -17.63
CA ASP A 77 -12.24 -7.14 -19.02
C ASP A 77 -11.95 -6.01 -20.04
N GLN A 78 -11.17 -4.96 -19.73
CA GLN A 78 -10.66 -4.09 -20.80
C GLN A 78 -9.64 -4.91 -21.59
N LYS A 79 -10.15 -5.54 -22.66
CA LYS A 79 -9.42 -6.28 -23.70
C LYS A 79 -8.33 -5.39 -24.31
N MET A 80 -7.20 -5.25 -23.62
CA MET A 80 -5.94 -4.96 -24.30
C MET A 80 -5.64 -6.17 -25.19
N PRO A 81 -5.18 -5.97 -26.43
CA PRO A 81 -4.85 -7.08 -27.32
C PRO A 81 -3.88 -8.05 -26.63
N GLU A 82 -4.20 -9.34 -26.67
CA GLU A 82 -3.64 -10.42 -25.83
C GLU A 82 -2.11 -10.48 -25.80
N HIS A 83 -1.44 -9.93 -26.81
CA HIS A 83 0.01 -10.06 -26.95
C HIS A 83 0.84 -9.06 -26.13
N ASN A 84 0.25 -7.97 -25.61
CA ASN A 84 1.00 -6.94 -24.85
C ASN A 84 0.27 -6.47 -23.59
N ASN A 85 -0.67 -7.25 -23.05
CA ASN A 85 -1.42 -6.83 -21.87
C ASN A 85 -0.62 -7.06 -20.58
N PRO A 86 -0.11 -6.00 -19.90
CA PRO A 86 0.60 -6.16 -18.64
C PRO A 86 -0.29 -6.80 -17.57
N PHE A 87 -1.61 -6.60 -17.63
CA PHE A 87 -2.58 -7.23 -16.74
C PHE A 87 -2.50 -8.76 -16.80
N THR A 88 -2.48 -9.36 -18.00
CA THR A 88 -2.42 -10.82 -18.17
C THR A 88 -1.15 -11.41 -17.56
N ALA A 89 -0.01 -10.72 -17.72
CA ALA A 89 1.24 -11.13 -17.09
C ALA A 89 1.12 -11.14 -15.56
N PHE A 90 0.60 -10.07 -14.96
CA PHE A 90 0.40 -10.02 -13.52
C PHE A 90 -0.62 -11.03 -13.01
N GLN A 91 -1.75 -11.22 -13.71
CA GLN A 91 -2.72 -12.26 -13.36
C GLN A 91 -2.11 -13.66 -13.36
N THR A 92 -1.25 -13.96 -14.34
CA THR A 92 -0.59 -15.26 -14.44
C THR A 92 0.34 -15.51 -13.26
N TYR A 93 1.15 -14.51 -12.88
CA TYR A 93 2.11 -14.66 -11.78
C TYR A 93 1.50 -14.56 -10.38
N PHE A 94 0.48 -13.73 -10.19
CA PHE A 94 -0.11 -13.42 -8.89
C PHE A 94 -1.52 -14.00 -8.68
N GLN A 95 -2.02 -14.80 -9.63
CA GLN A 95 -3.23 -15.63 -9.49
C GLN A 95 -4.46 -14.85 -8.99
N ASN A 96 -4.69 -13.64 -9.52
CA ASN A 96 -5.82 -12.79 -9.14
C ASN A 96 -5.92 -12.42 -7.64
N GLN A 97 -4.81 -12.49 -6.89
CA GLN A 97 -4.78 -12.09 -5.47
C GLN A 97 -4.86 -10.57 -5.26
N PHE A 98 -4.84 -9.79 -6.34
CA PHE A 98 -4.82 -8.33 -6.29
C PHE A 98 -5.84 -7.73 -7.26
N ARG A 99 -6.40 -6.59 -6.83
CA ARG A 99 -7.03 -5.61 -7.72
C ARG A 99 -5.96 -4.61 -8.15
N TYR A 100 -5.79 -4.42 -9.44
CA TYR A 100 -4.74 -3.56 -9.98
C TYR A 100 -5.23 -2.12 -10.15
N ILE A 101 -4.36 -1.16 -9.83
CA ILE A 101 -4.65 0.27 -9.89
C ILE A 101 -3.93 0.90 -11.09
N ARG A 102 -2.67 0.52 -11.33
CA ARG A 102 -1.82 1.02 -12.41
C ARG A 102 -0.77 0.00 -12.86
N PHE A 103 -0.32 0.16 -14.10
CA PHE A 103 0.77 -0.60 -14.71
C PHE A 103 1.78 0.34 -15.35
N GLN A 104 3.06 -0.02 -15.29
CA GLN A 104 4.11 0.69 -16.01
C GLN A 104 5.26 -0.26 -16.33
N GLN A 105 5.76 -0.17 -17.56
CA GLN A 105 7.04 -0.78 -17.90
C GLN A 105 8.17 0.25 -17.68
N ALA A 106 9.21 -0.14 -16.94
CA ALA A 106 10.40 0.68 -16.73
C ALA A 106 11.65 -0.19 -16.93
N GLY A 107 12.34 0.04 -18.06
CA GLY A 107 13.45 -0.80 -18.49
C GLY A 107 13.02 -2.25 -18.73
N LYS A 108 13.66 -3.18 -18.02
CA LYS A 108 13.36 -4.64 -18.08
C LYS A 108 12.32 -5.09 -17.05
N SER A 109 11.86 -4.19 -16.20
CA SER A 109 10.88 -4.50 -15.16
C SER A 109 9.50 -4.03 -15.60
N LEU A 110 8.51 -4.89 -15.37
CA LEU A 110 7.11 -4.52 -15.40
C LEU A 110 6.65 -4.27 -13.96
N TYR A 111 6.05 -3.12 -13.70
CA TYR A 111 5.55 -2.71 -12.41
C TYR A 111 4.03 -2.58 -12.40
N ALA A 112 3.42 -2.88 -11.26
CA ALA A 112 2.04 -2.54 -10.99
C ALA A 112 1.86 -2.04 -9.56
N VAL A 113 0.95 -1.09 -9.38
CA VAL A 113 0.42 -0.74 -8.06
C VAL A 113 -0.92 -1.45 -7.92
N ALA A 114 -1.07 -2.18 -6.84
CA ALA A 114 -2.22 -3.05 -6.64
C ALA A 114 -2.65 -3.07 -5.18
N VAL A 115 -3.89 -3.51 -4.94
CA VAL A 115 -4.48 -3.59 -3.60
C VAL A 115 -5.10 -4.96 -3.37
N ASN A 116 -4.96 -5.46 -2.16
CA ASN A 116 -5.70 -6.61 -1.66
C ASN A 116 -6.21 -6.31 -0.24
N GLN A 117 -6.75 -7.32 0.45
CA GLN A 117 -7.28 -7.19 1.81
C GLN A 117 -6.25 -6.70 2.86
N PHE A 118 -4.95 -6.80 2.57
CA PHE A 118 -3.88 -6.39 3.47
C PHE A 118 -3.36 -4.96 3.21
N GLY A 119 -3.81 -4.31 2.14
CA GLY A 119 -3.44 -2.95 1.78
C GLY A 119 -2.84 -2.85 0.38
N GLN A 120 -2.03 -1.82 0.16
CA GLN A 120 -1.42 -1.48 -1.13
C GLN A 120 -0.03 -2.09 -1.31
N TRP A 121 0.25 -2.52 -2.53
CA TRP A 121 1.43 -3.28 -2.91
C TRP A 121 2.04 -2.72 -4.19
N LEU A 122 3.37 -2.74 -4.25
CA LEU A 122 4.12 -2.64 -5.50
C LEU A 122 4.44 -4.06 -5.97
N LEU A 123 4.00 -4.38 -7.16
CA LEU A 123 4.32 -5.63 -7.84
C LEU A 123 5.38 -5.38 -8.89
N GLU A 124 6.36 -6.27 -9.00
CA GLU A 124 7.43 -6.22 -9.98
C GLU A 124 7.56 -7.59 -10.65
N ILE A 125 7.58 -7.62 -11.98
CA ILE A 125 8.00 -8.78 -12.76
C ILE A 125 9.26 -8.36 -13.51
N LYS A 126 10.39 -8.98 -13.15
CA LYS A 126 11.67 -8.76 -13.80
C LYS A 126 12.28 -10.09 -14.18
N ASP A 127 12.66 -10.26 -15.45
CA ASP A 127 13.25 -11.51 -15.96
C ASP A 127 12.43 -12.76 -15.55
N ARG A 128 11.09 -12.67 -15.68
CA ARG A 128 10.11 -13.72 -15.29
C ARG A 128 10.05 -14.06 -13.80
N LYS A 129 10.65 -13.23 -12.93
CA LYS A 129 10.60 -13.39 -11.48
C LYS A 129 9.61 -12.38 -10.88
N PRO A 130 8.44 -12.82 -10.39
CA PRO A 130 7.49 -11.93 -9.74
C PRO A 130 7.93 -11.64 -8.30
N LYS A 131 7.72 -10.41 -7.85
CA LYS A 131 7.88 -9.98 -6.46
C LYS A 131 6.76 -9.03 -6.07
N ALA A 132 6.28 -9.16 -4.84
CA ALA A 132 5.29 -8.28 -4.24
C ALA A 132 5.88 -7.62 -2.99
N TYR A 133 5.90 -6.29 -2.98
CA TYR A 133 6.42 -5.46 -1.90
C TYR A 133 5.28 -4.69 -1.26
N TYR A 134 5.11 -4.85 0.05
CA TYR A 134 4.09 -4.12 0.78
C TYR A 134 4.50 -2.65 0.89
N ILE A 135 3.64 -1.74 0.46
CA ILE A 135 3.95 -0.30 0.51
C ILE A 135 3.75 0.24 1.93
N GLY A 136 2.75 -0.27 2.66
CA GLY A 136 2.51 0.11 4.05
C GLY A 136 1.85 1.47 4.26
N PHE A 137 1.14 2.00 3.26
CA PHE A 137 0.33 3.21 3.45
C PHE A 137 -0.58 3.11 4.68
N SER A 138 -0.74 4.23 5.39
CA SER A 138 -1.70 4.28 6.50
C SER A 138 -3.13 4.07 5.97
N LYS A 139 -4.03 3.56 6.81
CA LYS A 139 -5.46 3.39 6.48
C LYS A 139 -6.14 4.70 6.03
N ASN A 140 -5.56 5.83 6.40
CA ASN A 140 -6.02 7.17 6.10
C ASN A 140 -5.40 7.73 4.82
N THR A 141 -4.61 6.94 4.09
CA THR A 141 -4.06 7.34 2.80
C THR A 141 -5.00 6.94 1.68
N TYR A 142 -5.47 7.94 0.95
CA TYR A 142 -6.18 7.77 -0.31
C TYR A 142 -5.19 7.97 -1.46
N ILE A 143 -5.18 7.03 -2.40
CA ILE A 143 -4.40 7.14 -3.64
C ILE A 143 -5.37 7.44 -4.76
N ASN A 144 -5.13 8.53 -5.48
CA ASN A 144 -6.06 8.98 -6.50
C ASN A 144 -6.22 7.90 -7.59
N HIS A 145 -7.43 7.74 -8.07
CA HIS A 145 -7.79 6.96 -9.24
C HIS A 145 -7.23 7.56 -10.51
N ILE A 146 -7.21 8.88 -10.64
CA ILE A 146 -6.53 9.58 -11.73
C ILE A 146 -5.12 9.97 -11.24
N GLN A 147 -4.12 9.55 -12.00
CA GLN A 147 -2.70 9.64 -11.68
C GLN A 147 -1.98 10.22 -12.90
N LYS A 148 -0.88 10.93 -12.66
CA LYS A 148 0.04 11.36 -13.73
C LYS A 148 0.71 10.16 -14.39
N ASP A 149 1.11 10.34 -15.64
CA ASP A 149 1.88 9.33 -16.37
C ASP A 149 3.24 9.08 -15.71
N GLY A 150 3.60 7.80 -15.60
CA GLY A 150 4.87 7.38 -15.02
C GLY A 150 4.91 7.51 -13.49
N PHE A 151 4.63 6.40 -12.79
CA PHE A 151 4.73 6.30 -11.33
C PHE A 151 6.07 5.70 -10.85
N ILE A 152 6.91 5.15 -11.73
CA ILE A 152 8.28 4.73 -11.41
C ILE A 152 9.28 5.61 -12.16
N LYS A 153 10.13 6.31 -11.42
CA LYS A 153 11.23 7.13 -11.97
C LYS A 153 12.40 7.17 -11.00
N ASP A 154 13.62 7.04 -11.52
CA ASP A 154 14.88 7.18 -10.75
C ASP A 154 14.87 6.41 -9.42
N ASN A 155 14.51 5.12 -9.47
CA ASN A 155 14.39 4.22 -8.32
C ASN A 155 13.38 4.68 -7.24
N THR A 156 12.40 5.50 -7.64
CA THR A 156 11.38 6.06 -6.75
C THR A 156 9.99 5.79 -7.32
N LEU A 157 9.09 5.35 -6.45
CA LEU A 157 7.66 5.24 -6.69
C LEU A 157 6.99 6.57 -6.32
N PHE A 158 6.24 7.13 -7.26
CA PHE A 158 5.46 8.35 -7.13
C PHE A 158 3.97 8.02 -7.23
N LEU A 159 3.18 8.46 -6.25
CA LEU A 159 1.72 8.30 -6.27
C LEU A 159 1.06 9.58 -5.80
N ASP A 160 0.07 10.04 -6.53
CA ASP A 160 -0.72 11.20 -6.14
C ASP A 160 -1.89 10.78 -5.24
N GLY A 161 -2.26 11.61 -4.28
CA GLY A 161 -3.31 11.26 -3.34
C GLY A 161 -3.54 12.28 -2.24
N SER A 162 -4.15 11.80 -1.17
CA SER A 162 -4.55 12.60 -0.01
C SER A 162 -4.46 11.81 1.28
N PHE A 163 -4.28 12.51 2.39
CA PHE A 163 -4.66 11.98 3.68
C PHE A 163 -6.12 12.33 3.96
N ILE A 164 -6.93 11.32 4.21
CA ILE A 164 -8.37 11.45 4.46
C ILE A 164 -8.71 11.12 5.91
N GLY A 165 -9.74 11.77 6.42
CA GLY A 165 -10.29 11.55 7.75
C GLY A 165 -11.81 11.57 7.69
N ILE A 166 -12.43 11.12 8.78
CA ILE A 166 -13.88 11.15 8.91
C ILE A 166 -14.27 12.46 9.57
N LYS A 167 -15.05 13.29 8.86
CA LYS A 167 -15.72 14.44 9.44
C LYS A 167 -17.15 14.06 9.81
N LYS A 168 -17.48 14.13 11.10
CA LYS A 168 -18.85 13.89 11.56
C LYS A 168 -19.82 14.89 10.93
N GLY A 169 -20.85 14.36 10.29
CA GLY A 169 -21.96 15.15 9.79
C GLY A 169 -23.18 15.06 10.69
N ILE A 170 -24.19 15.89 10.41
CA ILE A 170 -25.43 15.93 11.20
C ILE A 170 -26.30 14.67 10.97
N ARG A 171 -26.21 14.05 9.78
CA ARG A 171 -26.93 12.80 9.44
C ARG A 171 -26.01 11.63 9.08
N PHE A 172 -24.90 11.90 8.40
CA PHE A 172 -23.95 10.91 7.95
C PHE A 172 -22.54 11.46 8.09
N ASP A 173 -21.62 10.59 8.48
CA ASP A 173 -20.20 10.88 8.47
C ASP A 173 -19.70 11.01 7.03
N LYS A 174 -18.92 12.05 6.74
CA LYS A 174 -18.34 12.29 5.42
C LYS A 174 -16.83 12.12 5.48
N TRP A 175 -16.27 11.35 4.55
CA TRP A 175 -14.82 11.33 4.33
C TRP A 175 -14.39 12.66 3.73
N THR A 176 -13.34 13.25 4.29
CA THR A 176 -12.81 14.54 3.84
C THR A 176 -11.29 14.49 3.83
N ALA A 177 -10.67 15.18 2.88
CA ALA A 177 -9.23 15.37 2.90
C ALA A 177 -8.84 16.20 4.14
N VAL A 178 -7.95 15.63 4.94
CA VAL A 178 -7.25 16.30 6.03
C VAL A 178 -6.02 17.01 5.49
N LYS A 179 -5.37 16.40 4.49
CA LYS A 179 -4.30 17.02 3.70
C LYS A 179 -4.40 16.51 2.27
N ASP A 180 -4.54 17.44 1.34
CA ASP A 180 -4.89 17.16 -0.05
C ASP A 180 -3.74 17.51 -1.01
N PHE A 181 -3.90 17.15 -2.28
CA PHE A 181 -2.98 17.47 -3.37
C PHE A 181 -1.57 16.92 -3.12
N LEU A 182 -1.45 15.72 -2.56
CA LEU A 182 -0.17 15.15 -2.18
C LEU A 182 0.43 14.35 -3.32
N THR A 183 1.76 14.41 -3.44
CA THR A 183 2.55 13.40 -4.13
C THR A 183 3.33 12.64 -3.06
N PHE A 184 3.06 11.34 -2.94
CA PHE A 184 3.80 10.38 -2.15
C PHE A 184 5.04 9.93 -2.93
N GLU A 185 6.18 9.85 -2.23
CA GLU A 185 7.47 9.45 -2.78
C GLU A 185 8.07 8.34 -1.93
N ILE A 186 8.37 7.21 -2.56
CA ILE A 186 8.86 6.01 -1.88
C ILE A 186 10.08 5.50 -2.61
N ASN A 187 11.23 5.44 -1.93
CA ASN A 187 12.43 4.84 -2.51
C ASN A 187 12.21 3.32 -2.63
N LEU A 188 12.42 2.78 -3.83
CA LEU A 188 12.24 1.36 -4.09
C LEU A 188 13.19 0.48 -3.26
N ASP A 189 14.39 0.97 -2.92
CA ASP A 189 15.33 0.24 -2.08
C ASP A 189 14.81 0.05 -0.66
N ASP A 190 14.00 0.98 -0.15
CA ASP A 190 13.47 0.90 1.21
C ASP A 190 12.34 -0.12 1.30
N ILE A 191 11.43 -0.16 0.32
CA ILE A 191 10.36 -1.16 0.28
C ILE A 191 10.86 -2.56 -0.10
N LYS A 192 11.96 -2.66 -0.86
CA LYS A 192 12.56 -3.96 -1.24
C LYS A 192 13.32 -4.64 -0.09
N LYS A 193 13.65 -3.91 0.97
CA LYS A 193 14.23 -4.46 2.21
C LYS A 193 13.16 -5.11 3.11
N ILE A 194 11.90 -4.72 2.96
CA ILE A 194 10.79 -5.28 3.73
C ILE A 194 10.53 -6.70 3.20
N PRO A 195 10.36 -7.72 4.08
CA PRO A 195 10.07 -9.09 3.65
C PRO A 195 8.92 -9.16 2.65
N THR A 196 9.11 -9.89 1.56
CA THR A 196 8.11 -9.97 0.48
C THR A 196 6.98 -10.91 0.85
N MET A 197 5.81 -10.79 0.20
CA MET A 197 4.70 -11.72 0.43
C MET A 197 5.07 -13.19 0.20
N THR A 198 6.05 -13.47 -0.68
CA THR A 198 6.63 -14.81 -0.85
C THR A 198 7.33 -15.32 0.41
N ASP A 199 8.03 -14.45 1.12
CA ASP A 199 8.69 -14.76 2.38
C ASP A 199 7.67 -14.82 3.53
N THR A 200 6.66 -13.94 3.50
CA THR A 200 5.60 -13.86 4.52
C THR A 200 4.57 -14.99 4.42
N MET A 201 4.25 -15.48 3.22
CA MET A 201 3.40 -16.67 3.04
C MET A 201 4.10 -17.96 3.47
N ILE A 202 5.43 -18.05 3.33
CA ILE A 202 6.21 -19.13 3.98
C ILE A 202 6.05 -19.01 5.49
N PHE A 203 6.19 -17.81 6.06
CA PHE A 203 5.98 -17.56 7.49
C PHE A 203 4.57 -17.93 7.99
N LEU A 204 3.52 -17.57 7.26
CA LEU A 204 2.13 -17.87 7.66
C LEU A 204 1.79 -19.36 7.49
N LYS A 205 2.37 -20.07 6.51
CA LYS A 205 2.20 -21.53 6.40
C LYS A 205 2.83 -22.29 7.57
N PHE A 206 3.89 -21.78 8.17
CA PHE A 206 4.56 -22.41 9.32
C PHE A 206 3.87 -22.17 10.66
N TRP A 207 2.93 -21.22 10.75
CA TRP A 207 2.22 -20.89 11.99
C TRP A 207 0.79 -21.46 12.06
N PHE A 208 0.23 -21.86 10.92
CA PHE A 208 -1.13 -22.42 10.81
C PHE A 208 -1.14 -23.87 10.28
N SER A 209 -0.07 -24.64 10.50
CA SER A 209 -0.02 -26.10 10.23
C SER A 209 0.53 -26.87 11.41
#